data_AF-A0A2E0L313-F1
#
_entry.id   AF-A0A2E0L313-F1
#
_cell.length_a   1.000
_cell.length_b   1.000
_cell.length_c   1.000
_cell.angle_alpha   90.00
_cell.angle_beta   90.00
_cell.angle_gamma   90.00
#
_symmetry.space_group_name_H-M   'P 1'
#
loop_
_entity.id
_entity.type
_entity.pdbx_description
1 polymer ?
#
loop_
_entity_poly.entity_id
_entity_poly.type
_entity_poly.pdbx_seq_one_letter_code
_entity_poly.pdbx_strand_id
1 'polypeptide(L)'
;MRFIISLLIGLLVGVGLGLYLGWIQFPVEFVNSSMTDVSPRFKEEYTVMIATGYSGDGDLVGAVERLRRLGVENIPAYVQETTERYITNSRNVDDIRYLVTLAEGLDRLTPIMEPYRQVSVPGQAS
;
A
#
# COMPACT_ATOMS: atom_id res chain seq x y z
N MET A 1 -42.19 8.79 -44.70
CA MET A 1 -41.03 7.86 -44.64
C MET A 1 -39.66 8.52 -44.88
N ARG A 2 -39.48 9.44 -45.84
CA ARG A 2 -38.16 10.01 -46.20
C ARG A 2 -37.45 10.77 -45.06
N PHE A 3 -38.21 11.46 -44.21
CA PHE A 3 -37.68 12.22 -43.07
C PHE A 3 -37.08 11.34 -41.97
N ILE A 4 -37.64 10.14 -41.79
CA ILE A 4 -37.16 9.15 -40.82
C ILE A 4 -35.81 8.58 -41.30
N ILE A 5 -35.64 8.41 -42.61
CA ILE A 5 -34.39 7.92 -43.19
C ILE A 5 -33.26 8.95 -42.99
N SER A 6 -33.52 10.24 -43.24
CA SER A 6 -32.52 11.29 -42.99
C SER A 6 -32.18 11.44 -41.50
N LEU A 7 -33.16 11.25 -40.62
CA LEU A 7 -32.94 11.26 -39.16
C LEU A 7 -32.05 10.09 -38.73
N LEU A 8 -32.33 8.88 -39.24
CA LEU A 8 -31.55 7.68 -38.94
C LEU A 8 -30.11 7.78 -39.45
N ILE A 9 -29.91 8.34 -40.65
CA ILE A 9 -28.57 8.55 -41.21
C ILE A 9 -27.78 9.55 -40.37
N GLY A 10 -28.39 10.68 -39.98
CA GLY A 10 -27.75 11.67 -39.11
C GLY A 10 -27.38 11.09 -37.74
N LEU A 11 -28.26 10.28 -37.16
CA LEU A 11 -28.01 9.59 -35.88
C LEU A 11 -26.84 8.60 -35.98
N LEU A 12 -26.82 7.78 -37.04
CA LEU A 12 -25.75 6.82 -37.30
C LEU A 12 -24.40 7.51 -37.46
N VAL A 13 -24.36 8.61 -38.21
CA VAL A 13 -23.13 9.38 -38.44
C VAL A 13 -22.66 10.05 -37.14
N GLY A 14 -23.57 10.64 -36.36
CA GLY A 14 -23.25 11.27 -35.08
C GLY A 14 -22.73 10.28 -34.04
N VAL A 15 -23.38 9.12 -33.92
CA VAL A 15 -22.94 8.04 -33.01
C VAL A 15 -21.61 7.46 -33.46
N GLY A 16 -21.42 7.22 -34.76
CA GLY A 16 -20.17 6.72 -35.31
C GLY A 16 -19.00 7.67 -35.07
N LEU A 17 -19.18 8.97 -35.32
CA LEU A 17 -18.17 9.99 -35.06
C LEU A 17 -17.91 10.18 -33.56
N GLY A 18 -18.94 10.17 -32.72
CA GLY A 18 -18.81 10.29 -31.27
C GLY A 18 -18.04 9.11 -30.65
N LEU A 19 -18.32 7.88 -31.09
CA LEU A 19 -17.58 6.69 -30.68
C LEU A 19 -16.14 6.72 -31.20
N TYR A 20 -15.94 7.08 -32.47
CA TYR A 20 -14.60 7.13 -33.06
C TYR A 20 -13.70 8.13 -32.32
N LEU A 21 -14.20 9.35 -32.09
CA LEU A 21 -13.46 10.37 -31.34
C LEU A 21 -13.30 10.01 -29.86
N GLY A 22 -14.34 9.43 -29.25
CA GLY A 22 -14.34 9.04 -27.84
C GLY A 22 -13.45 7.83 -27.52
N TRP A 23 -13.06 7.02 -28.51
CA TRP A 23 -12.24 5.82 -28.29
C TRP A 23 -10.80 5.95 -28.83
N ILE A 24 -10.58 6.76 -29.88
CA ILE A 24 -9.26 6.88 -30.54
C ILE A 24 -8.40 8.01 -29.96
N GLN A 25 -9.01 9.14 -29.53
CA GLN A 25 -8.27 10.32 -29.06
C GLN A 25 -8.08 10.32 -27.54
N PHE A 26 -8.99 9.69 -26.82
CA PHE A 26 -8.89 9.40 -25.39
C PHE A 26 -9.22 7.92 -25.24
N PRO A 27 -8.24 7.01 -25.14
CA PRO A 27 -8.57 5.67 -24.66
C PRO A 27 -9.30 5.87 -23.34
N VAL A 28 -10.51 5.32 -23.23
CA VAL A 28 -11.11 5.10 -21.91
C VAL A 28 -10.18 4.12 -21.22
N GLU A 29 -9.17 4.64 -20.55
CA GLU A 29 -8.66 3.98 -19.37
C GLU A 29 -9.88 3.91 -18.47
N PHE A 30 -10.58 2.78 -18.55
CA PHE A 30 -11.17 2.22 -17.36
C PHE A 30 -10.00 2.11 -16.40
N VAL A 31 -9.74 3.20 -15.69
CA VAL A 31 -9.22 3.17 -14.35
C VAL A 31 -10.33 2.50 -13.56
N ASN A 32 -10.48 1.19 -13.82
CA ASN A 32 -10.72 0.22 -12.78
C ASN A 32 -10.01 0.79 -11.59
N SER A 33 -10.76 1.06 -10.53
CA SER A 33 -10.28 1.44 -9.22
C SER A 33 -9.15 0.49 -8.85
N SER A 34 -7.96 0.83 -9.31
CA SER A 34 -6.86 -0.10 -9.45
C SER A 34 -6.22 -0.07 -8.09
N MET A 35 -6.65 -1.03 -7.28
CA MET A 35 -5.87 -1.61 -6.18
C MET A 35 -4.49 -2.14 -6.65
N THR A 36 -4.02 -1.75 -7.83
CA THR A 36 -2.70 -2.02 -8.41
C THR A 36 -1.82 -0.76 -8.41
N ASP A 37 -2.38 0.44 -8.21
CA ASP A 37 -1.64 1.63 -7.73
C ASP A 37 -1.47 1.53 -6.21
N VAL A 38 -0.92 0.40 -5.77
CA VAL A 38 -0.44 0.26 -4.39
C VAL A 38 0.77 1.16 -4.28
N SER A 39 0.50 2.46 -4.10
CA SER A 39 1.51 3.48 -3.85
C SER A 39 2.47 2.94 -2.80
N PRO A 40 3.78 3.18 -2.89
CA PRO A 40 4.75 2.76 -1.87
C PRO A 40 4.24 3.02 -0.44
N ARG A 41 3.52 4.13 -0.28
CA ARG A 41 2.79 4.52 0.92
C ARG A 41 1.77 3.49 1.45
N PHE A 42 0.99 2.83 0.60
CA PHE A 42 0.05 1.80 1.05
C PHE A 42 0.78 0.56 1.58
N LYS A 43 1.89 0.17 0.95
CA LYS A 43 2.72 -0.94 1.46
C LYS A 43 3.32 -0.58 2.82
N GLU A 44 3.75 0.66 2.98
CA GLU A 44 4.24 1.19 4.25
C GLU A 44 3.14 1.19 5.33
N GLU A 45 1.95 1.74 5.03
CA GLU A 45 0.82 1.76 5.96
C GLU A 45 0.36 0.34 6.34
N TYR A 46 0.37 -0.61 5.39
CA TYR A 46 0.10 -2.03 5.67
C TYR A 46 1.18 -2.67 6.55
N THR A 47 2.44 -2.27 6.37
CA THR A 47 3.57 -2.74 7.20
C THR A 47 3.43 -2.23 8.64
N VAL A 48 3.03 -0.98 8.84
CA VAL A 48 2.72 -0.44 10.17
C VAL A 48 1.61 -1.26 10.82
N MET A 49 0.51 -1.54 10.10
CA MET A 49 -0.59 -2.34 10.64
C MET A 49 -0.14 -3.75 11.06
N ILE A 50 0.74 -4.39 10.29
CA ILE A 50 1.33 -5.68 10.67
C ILE A 50 2.22 -5.53 11.90
N ALA A 51 3.04 -4.48 11.97
CA ALA A 51 3.91 -4.21 13.10
C ALA A 51 3.13 -3.95 14.41
N THR A 52 2.00 -3.23 14.32
CA THR A 52 1.09 -3.02 15.44
C THR A 52 0.49 -4.35 15.93
N GLY A 53 0.02 -5.20 15.01
CA GLY A 53 -0.47 -6.55 15.37
C GLY A 53 0.61 -7.41 16.02
N TYR A 54 1.83 -7.38 15.48
CA TYR A 54 2.98 -8.07 16.08
C TYR A 54 3.30 -7.57 17.49
N SER A 55 3.22 -6.26 17.73
CA SER A 55 3.44 -5.69 19.07
C SER A 55 2.41 -6.14 20.11
N GLY A 56 1.21 -6.53 19.68
CA GLY A 56 0.16 -7.05 20.57
C GLY A 56 0.23 -8.56 20.79
N ASP A 57 0.47 -9.32 19.71
CA ASP A 57 0.37 -10.79 19.74
C ASP A 57 1.74 -11.50 19.88
N GLY A 58 2.85 -10.81 19.59
CA GLY A 58 4.21 -11.38 19.58
C GLY A 58 4.46 -12.42 18.48
N ASP A 59 3.51 -12.63 17.56
CA ASP A 59 3.61 -13.63 16.50
C ASP A 59 4.45 -13.14 15.30
N LEU A 60 5.77 -13.33 15.41
CA LEU A 60 6.71 -12.96 14.36
C LEU A 60 6.47 -13.75 13.07
N VAL A 61 6.15 -15.04 13.18
CA VAL A 61 5.92 -15.92 12.03
C VAL A 61 4.72 -15.43 11.24
N GLY A 62 3.64 -15.12 11.92
CA GLY A 62 2.45 -14.53 11.32
C GLY A 62 2.71 -13.14 10.74
N ALA A 63 3.53 -12.31 11.38
CA ALA A 63 3.88 -10.99 10.81
C ALA A 63 4.63 -11.15 9.48
N VAL A 64 5.64 -12.03 9.43
CA VAL A 64 6.41 -12.32 8.22
C VAL A 64 5.52 -12.91 7.12
N GLU A 65 4.61 -13.83 7.43
CA GLU A 65 3.71 -14.42 6.43
C GLU A 65 2.77 -13.38 5.82
N ARG A 66 2.31 -12.41 6.63
CA ARG A 66 1.50 -11.29 6.14
C ARG A 66 2.34 -10.35 5.26
N LEU A 67 3.61 -10.10 5.61
CA LEU A 67 4.54 -9.28 4.82
C LEU A 67 4.94 -9.97 3.51
N ARG A 68 5.01 -11.30 3.45
CA ARG A 68 5.27 -12.05 2.20
C ARG A 68 4.23 -11.75 1.12
N ARG A 69 2.97 -11.48 1.52
CA ARG A 69 1.91 -11.10 0.58
C ARG A 69 2.15 -9.75 -0.10
N LEU A 70 3.05 -8.91 0.41
CA LEU A 70 3.47 -7.67 -0.23
C LEU A 70 4.44 -7.89 -1.41
N GLY A 71 4.93 -9.13 -1.61
CA GLY A 71 5.83 -9.48 -2.72
C GLY A 71 7.23 -8.87 -2.58
N VAL A 72 7.66 -8.53 -1.37
CA VAL A 72 9.01 -8.03 -1.08
C VAL A 72 9.99 -9.19 -1.00
N GLU A 73 11.11 -9.10 -1.73
CA GLU A 73 12.15 -10.13 -1.77
C GLU A 73 12.83 -10.35 -0.41
N ASN A 74 13.11 -9.26 0.31
CA ASN A 74 13.79 -9.31 1.61
C ASN A 74 12.98 -8.55 2.66
N ILE A 75 12.12 -9.29 3.37
CA ILE A 75 11.24 -8.74 4.41
C ILE A 75 12.03 -8.04 5.53
N PRO A 76 13.08 -8.66 6.13
CA PRO A 76 13.89 -7.98 7.14
C PRO A 76 14.48 -6.65 6.66
N ALA A 77 15.06 -6.62 5.46
CA ALA A 77 15.63 -5.39 4.91
C ALA A 77 14.57 -4.33 4.60
N TYR A 78 13.41 -4.75 4.10
CA TYR A 78 12.29 -3.85 3.80
C TYR A 78 11.69 -3.20 5.07
N VAL A 79 11.52 -3.97 6.13
CA VAL A 79 11.06 -3.45 7.44
C VAL A 79 12.09 -2.46 7.99
N GLN A 80 13.38 -2.80 7.92
CA GLN A 80 14.45 -1.89 8.32
C GLN A 80 14.35 -0.55 7.57
N GLU A 81 14.37 -0.58 6.23
CA GLU A 81 14.32 0.63 5.39
C GLU A 81 13.06 1.47 5.64
N THR A 82 11.91 0.81 5.81
CA THR A 82 10.64 1.48 6.12
C THR A 82 10.69 2.18 7.47
N THR A 83 11.25 1.51 8.48
CA THR A 83 11.42 2.08 9.82
C THR A 83 12.34 3.29 9.80
N GLU A 84 13.49 3.19 9.13
CA GLU A 84 14.43 4.31 8.98
C GLU A 84 13.78 5.49 8.27
N ARG A 85 13.04 5.22 7.19
CA ARG A 85 12.27 6.25 6.46
C ARG A 85 11.23 6.92 7.35
N TYR A 86 10.52 6.19 8.21
CA TYR A 86 9.55 6.76 9.14
C TYR A 86 10.21 7.68 10.18
N ILE A 87 11.38 7.28 10.70
CA ILE A 87 12.19 8.09 11.61
C ILE A 87 12.66 9.37 10.92
N THR A 88 13.28 9.27 9.74
CA THR A 88 13.79 10.43 8.99
C THR A 88 12.69 11.41 8.60
N ASN A 89 11.51 10.92 8.21
CA ASN A 89 10.37 11.77 7.86
C ASN A 89 9.61 12.29 9.08
N SER A 90 10.07 12.03 10.30
CA SER A 90 9.40 12.44 11.55
C SER A 90 7.92 12.07 11.55
N ARG A 91 7.62 10.82 11.13
CA ARG A 91 6.27 10.26 11.17
C ARG A 91 5.81 10.08 12.62
N ASN A 92 4.58 9.58 12.79
CA ASN A 92 4.02 9.33 14.11
C ASN A 92 4.97 8.43 14.94
N VAL A 93 5.22 8.82 16.18
CA VAL A 93 6.19 8.16 17.06
C VAL A 93 5.72 6.77 17.49
N ASP A 94 4.42 6.55 17.62
CA ASP A 94 3.86 5.23 17.97
C ASP A 94 4.02 4.25 16.80
N ASP A 95 3.77 4.69 15.57
CA ASP A 95 4.05 3.89 14.36
C ASP A 95 5.53 3.49 14.28
N ILE A 96 6.43 4.45 14.55
CA ILE A 96 7.87 4.20 14.60
C ILE A 96 8.20 3.14 15.65
N ARG A 97 7.61 3.20 16.85
CA ARG A 97 7.85 2.22 17.91
C ARG A 97 7.42 0.82 17.51
N TYR A 98 6.24 0.66 16.92
CA TYR A 98 5.77 -0.64 16.43
C TYR A 98 6.70 -1.21 15.35
N LEU A 99 7.12 -0.36 14.41
CA LEU A 99 8.08 -0.73 13.36
C LEU A 99 9.45 -1.14 13.95
N VAL A 100 9.94 -0.42 14.97
CA VAL A 100 11.18 -0.76 15.68
C VAL A 100 11.06 -2.09 16.41
N THR A 101 9.94 -2.38 17.06
CA THR A 101 9.69 -3.68 17.71
C THR A 101 9.69 -4.82 16.68
N LEU A 102 9.08 -4.62 15.52
CA LEU A 102 9.11 -5.59 14.43
C LEU A 102 10.54 -5.76 13.86
N ALA A 103 11.28 -4.67 13.65
CA ALA A 103 12.67 -4.71 13.19
C ALA A 103 13.59 -5.43 14.19
N GLU A 104 13.37 -5.23 15.49
CA GLU A 104 14.05 -5.94 16.57
C GLU A 104 13.77 -7.45 16.52
N GLY A 105 12.51 -7.84 16.37
CA GLY A 105 12.13 -9.25 16.20
C GLY A 105 12.75 -9.92 14.97
N LEU A 106 13.05 -9.13 13.94
CA LEU A 106 13.72 -9.58 12.71
C LEU A 106 15.25 -9.51 12.77
N ASP A 107 15.84 -9.16 13.92
CA ASP A 107 17.28 -8.97 14.13
C ASP A 107 17.88 -7.89 13.20
N ARG A 108 17.10 -6.82 12.94
CA ARG A 108 17.44 -5.69 12.05
C ARG A 108 17.36 -4.34 12.76
N LEU A 109 17.73 -4.31 14.03
CA LEU A 109 17.82 -3.07 14.79
C LEU A 109 19.00 -2.22 14.29
N THR A 110 18.77 -0.93 14.03
CA THR A 110 19.84 0.01 13.65
C THR A 110 20.01 1.12 14.70
N PRO A 111 21.17 1.80 14.76
CA PRO A 111 21.44 2.80 15.80
C PRO A 111 20.42 3.95 15.87
N ILE A 112 19.78 4.29 14.73
CA ILE A 112 18.76 5.35 14.71
C ILE A 112 17.42 4.90 15.32
N MET A 113 17.23 3.59 15.50
CA MET A 113 16.04 2.98 16.12
C MET A 113 16.15 2.89 17.65
N GLU A 114 17.37 2.90 18.20
CA GLU A 114 17.63 2.77 19.64
C GLU A 114 16.83 3.74 20.53
N PRO A 115 16.66 5.04 20.16
CA PRO A 115 15.85 5.98 20.95
C PRO A 115 14.36 5.64 20.99
N TYR A 116 13.88 4.88 20.00
CA TYR A 116 12.48 4.48 19.83
C TYR A 116 12.20 3.06 20.30
N ARG A 117 13.24 2.34 20.74
CA ARG A 117 13.12 1.07 21.43
C ARG A 117 12.40 1.31 22.75
N GLN A 118 11.08 1.22 22.73
CA GLN A 118 10.32 1.20 23.96
C GLN A 118 10.66 -0.08 24.70
N VAL A 119 11.01 0.09 25.98
CA VAL A 119 11.14 -0.96 26.98
C VAL A 119 9.83 -1.76 27.02
N SER A 120 9.68 -2.77 26.18
CA SER A 120 8.75 -3.87 26.45
C SER A 120 9.42 -4.71 27.52
N VAL A 121 9.08 -4.38 28.77
CA VAL A 121 9.37 -5.22 29.94
C VAL A 121 8.90 -6.63 29.63
N PRO A 122 9.72 -7.67 29.84
CA PRO A 122 9.26 -9.06 29.81
C PRO A 122 8.23 -9.23 30.92
N GLY A 123 6.92 -9.15 30.59
CA GLY A 123 5.89 -9.11 31.63
C GLY A 123 4.45 -8.82 31.20
N GLN A 124 4.02 -9.09 29.96
CA GLN A 124 2.59 -9.28 29.68
C GLN A 124 2.21 -10.74 29.94
N ALA A 125 2.16 -11.09 31.22
CA ALA A 125 1.36 -12.19 31.74
C ALA A 125 0.47 -11.59 32.83
N SER A 126 -0.82 -11.48 32.55
CA SER A 126 -1.87 -11.32 33.55
C SER A 126 -3.17 -11.82 32.97
#